data_AF-A0AAJ6TSY2-F1
#
_entry.id   AF-A0AAJ6TSY2-F1
#
_cell.length_a   1.000
_cell.length_b   1.000
_cell.length_c   1.000
_cell.angle_alpha   90.00
_cell.angle_beta   90.00
_cell.angle_gamma   90.00
#
_symmetry.space_group_name_H-M   'P 1'
#
loop_
_entity.id
_entity.type
_entity.pdbx_description
1 polymer ?
#
loop_
_entity_poly.entity_id
_entity_poly.type
_entity_poly.pdbx_seq_one_letter_code
_entity_poly.pdbx_strand_id
1 'polypeptide(L)'
;MALNILSPAEIKAISFLDSTKSNRLPKLQGGLSLKRKDCGGRRIQCSVQNQNQNQPPPAWPGRACPEAGRKTWDGPKPISIVGSTGSIGTQTLDIVAENPDKFKVVALAAGSNVTLLADQVRTFKPQLIAVRNESLVDELKEALADVEEKPEIIPGEQGVVEVARHPDAVSVVTGIVGCAGLKVKSQF
;
A
#
# COMPACT_ATOMS: atom_id res chain seq x y z
N MET A 1 59.76 16.34 -23.12
CA MET A 1 58.70 16.84 -24.01
C MET A 1 57.69 17.58 -23.15
N ALA A 2 57.62 18.91 -23.30
CA ALA A 2 56.55 19.77 -22.78
C ALA A 2 55.33 19.65 -23.76
N LEU A 3 54.05 19.97 -23.52
CA LEU A 3 53.28 20.92 -22.69
C LEU A 3 51.85 20.32 -22.57
N ASN A 4 51.24 20.28 -21.38
CA ASN A 4 50.20 21.18 -20.85
C ASN A 4 48.80 21.22 -21.54
N ILE A 5 47.80 20.78 -20.73
CA ILE A 5 46.54 21.48 -20.37
C ILE A 5 45.38 21.51 -21.41
N LEU A 6 44.20 20.97 -21.04
CA LEU A 6 42.99 21.72 -20.56
C LEU A 6 41.80 20.75 -20.29
N SER A 7 41.15 20.85 -19.12
CA SER A 7 39.72 20.46 -18.89
C SER A 7 38.83 21.68 -19.24
N PRO A 8 37.60 21.94 -18.73
CA PRO A 8 36.43 21.14 -18.40
C PRO A 8 35.16 21.63 -19.17
N ALA A 9 34.00 20.98 -18.94
CA ALA A 9 32.64 21.55 -18.98
C ALA A 9 31.93 21.91 -20.31
N GLU A 10 30.60 21.67 -20.28
CA GLU A 10 29.52 22.07 -21.21
C GLU A 10 29.52 21.40 -22.60
N ILE A 11 28.41 20.86 -23.12
CA ILE A 11 27.27 21.58 -23.73
C ILE A 11 26.12 20.54 -23.90
N LYS A 12 24.99 20.64 -23.18
CA LYS A 12 23.72 21.29 -23.56
C LYS A 12 23.07 20.82 -24.88
N ALA A 13 21.95 20.12 -24.70
CA ALA A 13 20.68 20.19 -25.42
C ALA A 13 20.67 20.55 -26.92
N ILE A 14 20.11 19.65 -27.74
CA ILE A 14 19.48 20.06 -29.00
C ILE A 14 18.18 19.27 -29.19
N SER A 15 17.09 19.97 -28.92
CA SER A 15 15.74 19.73 -29.44
C SER A 15 15.71 19.90 -30.95
N PHE A 16 15.00 19.05 -31.69
CA PHE A 16 14.55 19.38 -33.04
C PHE A 16 13.12 18.92 -33.26
N LEU A 17 12.23 19.91 -33.11
CA LEU A 17 10.95 19.95 -33.81
C LEU A 17 11.22 20.29 -35.28
N ASP A 18 10.30 19.80 -36.10
CA ASP A 18 9.96 20.22 -37.45
C ASP A 18 10.82 19.73 -38.63
N SER A 19 10.23 18.85 -39.44
CA SER A 19 10.42 18.93 -40.88
C SER A 19 9.17 18.45 -41.61
N THR A 20 8.58 19.42 -42.30
CA THR A 20 7.39 19.35 -43.14
C THR A 20 7.56 18.51 -44.41
N LYS A 21 6.41 18.06 -44.93
CA LYS A 21 6.11 17.58 -46.30
C LYS A 21 6.44 16.12 -46.65
N SER A 22 5.41 15.28 -46.59
CA SER A 22 5.06 14.47 -47.76
C SER A 22 3.58 14.11 -47.77
N ASN A 23 2.92 14.44 -48.90
CA ASN A 23 1.54 14.13 -49.22
C ASN A 23 1.33 12.62 -49.38
N ARG A 24 0.35 12.06 -48.66
CA ARG A 24 -0.68 11.13 -49.20
C ARG A 24 -1.66 10.73 -48.08
N LEU A 25 -2.88 11.22 -48.20
CA LEU A 25 -4.06 10.75 -47.45
C LEU A 25 -4.41 9.31 -47.83
N PRO A 26 -5.01 8.55 -46.91
CA PRO A 26 -6.40 8.17 -47.11
C PRO A 26 -7.30 8.83 -46.06
N LYS A 27 -8.43 9.36 -46.53
CA LYS A 27 -9.47 9.98 -45.72
C LYS A 27 -10.09 8.94 -44.77
N LEU A 28 -9.98 9.16 -43.46
CA LEU A 28 -10.97 8.66 -42.51
C LEU A 28 -11.99 9.77 -42.25
N GLN A 29 -13.26 9.49 -42.56
CA GLN A 29 -14.37 10.35 -42.18
C GLN A 29 -14.55 10.30 -40.66
N GLY A 30 -14.50 11.46 -40.01
CA GLY A 30 -14.76 11.61 -38.58
C GLY A 30 -14.37 13.01 -38.13
N GLY A 31 -15.27 13.97 -38.31
CA GLY A 31 -15.03 15.36 -37.94
C GLY A 31 -14.94 15.54 -36.42
N LEU A 32 -13.76 15.90 -35.93
CA LEU A 32 -13.58 16.47 -34.59
C LEU A 32 -12.96 17.85 -34.75
N SER A 33 -13.81 18.87 -34.66
CA SER A 33 -13.39 20.28 -34.63
C SER A 33 -12.93 20.62 -33.22
N LEU A 34 -11.62 20.76 -33.03
CA LEU A 34 -11.00 21.05 -31.74
C LEU A 34 -10.94 22.57 -31.54
N LYS A 35 -12.00 23.16 -30.97
CA LYS A 35 -12.04 24.58 -30.62
C LYS A 35 -11.42 24.78 -29.24
N ARG A 36 -10.17 25.26 -29.19
CA ARG A 36 -9.54 25.78 -27.97
C ARG A 36 -10.39 26.94 -27.42
N LYS A 37 -10.82 26.84 -26.16
CA LYS A 37 -11.44 27.94 -25.42
C LYS A 37 -10.69 28.13 -24.10
N ASP A 38 -10.29 29.37 -23.88
CA ASP A 38 -9.53 29.91 -22.75
C ASP A 38 -10.06 29.49 -21.37
N CYS A 39 -9.13 29.22 -20.45
CA CYS A 39 -9.36 28.73 -19.10
C CYS A 39 -9.68 29.89 -18.13
N GLY A 40 -10.96 30.28 -18.06
CA GLY A 40 -11.51 31.01 -16.93
C GLY A 40 -12.01 30.03 -15.86
N GLY A 41 -11.44 30.10 -14.65
CA GLY A 41 -11.67 29.16 -13.55
C GLY A 41 -13.14 28.80 -13.30
N ARG A 42 -13.43 27.50 -13.28
CA ARG A 42 -14.65 26.94 -12.73
C ARG A 42 -14.33 25.58 -12.09
N ARG A 43 -14.58 25.52 -10.79
CA ARG A 43 -14.56 24.32 -9.95
C ARG A 43 -15.54 23.32 -10.59
N ILE A 44 -15.02 22.22 -11.15
CA ILE A 44 -15.89 21.13 -11.63
C ILE A 44 -16.33 20.35 -10.40
N GLN A 45 -17.52 20.67 -9.87
CA GLN A 45 -18.23 19.77 -8.99
C GLN A 45 -18.91 18.71 -9.86
N CYS A 46 -18.43 17.48 -9.80
CA CYS A 46 -19.19 16.33 -10.28
C CYS A 46 -20.29 16.02 -9.26
N SER A 47 -21.43 16.69 -9.38
CA SER A 47 -22.66 16.26 -8.73
C SER A 47 -23.24 15.09 -9.51
N VAL A 48 -23.01 13.86 -9.05
CA VAL A 48 -23.74 12.68 -9.55
C VAL A 48 -25.12 12.69 -8.89
N GLN A 49 -26.08 13.39 -9.52
CA GLN A 49 -27.49 13.22 -9.23
C GLN A 49 -27.94 11.92 -9.92
N ASN A 50 -27.97 10.84 -9.15
CA ASN A 50 -28.44 9.54 -9.59
C ASN A 50 -29.97 9.51 -9.60
N GLN A 51 -30.57 9.89 -10.73
CA GLN A 51 -31.98 9.65 -11.03
C GLN A 51 -32.15 9.30 -12.52
N ASN A 52 -31.58 8.17 -12.95
CA ASN A 52 -32.25 7.27 -13.90
C ASN A 52 -31.40 6.01 -14.15
N GLN A 53 -32.06 4.86 -14.01
CA GLN A 53 -31.54 3.52 -14.27
C GLN A 53 -31.30 3.31 -15.77
N ASN A 54 -30.16 3.76 -16.31
CA ASN A 54 -29.60 3.21 -17.55
C ASN A 54 -28.13 3.61 -17.68
N GLN A 55 -27.27 2.90 -16.94
CA GLN A 55 -25.83 2.90 -17.18
C GLN A 55 -25.49 1.72 -18.11
N PRO A 56 -24.61 1.90 -19.12
CA PRO A 56 -24.14 0.78 -19.93
C PRO A 56 -23.44 -0.25 -19.03
N PRO A 57 -23.59 -1.56 -19.30
CA PRO A 57 -23.04 -2.59 -18.43
C PRO A 57 -21.51 -2.51 -18.38
N PRO A 58 -20.89 -2.77 -17.21
CA PRO A 58 -19.44 -2.85 -17.10
C PRO A 58 -18.89 -3.97 -18.01
N ALA A 59 -17.72 -3.74 -18.59
CA ALA A 59 -17.08 -4.66 -19.54
C ALA A 59 -16.69 -6.03 -18.95
N TRP A 60 -16.79 -6.21 -17.62
CA TRP A 60 -16.57 -7.48 -16.95
C TRP A 60 -17.90 -8.11 -16.53
N PRO A 61 -18.15 -9.39 -16.87
CA PRO A 61 -19.34 -10.12 -16.44
C PRO A 61 -19.18 -10.45 -14.95
N GLY A 62 -19.62 -9.51 -14.12
CA GLY A 62 -19.46 -9.61 -12.67
C GLY A 62 -19.48 -8.22 -12.11
N ARG A 63 -20.66 -7.77 -11.67
CA ARG A 63 -20.71 -6.69 -10.70
C ARG A 63 -19.88 -7.21 -9.52
N ALA A 64 -18.78 -6.55 -9.17
CA ALA A 64 -18.31 -6.62 -7.81
C ALA A 64 -19.44 -5.97 -6.99
N CYS A 65 -20.49 -6.75 -6.70
CA CYS A 65 -21.47 -6.38 -5.70
C CYS A 65 -20.62 -6.10 -4.47
N PRO A 66 -20.56 -4.86 -3.96
CA PRO A 66 -19.91 -4.64 -2.69
C PRO A 66 -20.57 -5.59 -1.71
N GLU A 67 -19.80 -6.52 -1.15
CA GLU A 67 -20.32 -7.48 -0.18
C GLU A 67 -21.06 -6.70 0.91
N ALA A 68 -22.30 -7.11 1.21
CA ALA A 68 -23.20 -6.41 2.13
C ALA A 68 -22.71 -6.40 3.59
N GLY A 69 -21.51 -6.93 3.87
CA GLY A 69 -20.89 -7.06 5.18
C GLY A 69 -19.60 -6.25 5.34
N ARG A 70 -19.53 -5.01 4.82
CA ARG A 70 -18.42 -4.11 5.27
C ARG A 70 -18.53 -3.98 6.78
N LYS A 71 -17.61 -4.61 7.51
CA LYS A 71 -17.43 -4.36 8.95
C LYS A 71 -17.32 -2.85 9.14
N THR A 72 -18.32 -2.24 9.77
CA THR A 72 -18.27 -0.85 10.22
C THR A 72 -17.63 -0.85 11.59
N TRP A 73 -16.61 -0.02 11.78
CA TRP A 73 -15.91 0.13 13.06
C TRP A 73 -16.24 1.51 13.62
N ASP A 74 -16.59 1.55 14.91
CA ASP A 74 -16.77 2.80 15.63
C ASP A 74 -15.42 3.16 16.30
N GLY A 75 -14.76 4.21 15.80
CA GLY A 75 -13.47 4.69 16.30
C GLY A 75 -12.27 4.41 15.37
N PRO A 76 -11.04 4.25 15.91
CA PRO A 76 -9.86 4.01 15.09
C PRO A 76 -9.97 2.67 14.37
N LYS A 77 -9.69 2.68 13.06
CA LYS A 77 -9.77 1.52 12.18
C LYS A 77 -8.79 0.44 12.65
N PRO A 78 -9.27 -0.77 13.00
CA PRO A 78 -8.40 -1.87 13.37
C PRO A 78 -7.72 -2.46 12.13
N ILE A 79 -6.39 -2.53 12.16
CA ILE A 79 -5.58 -3.06 11.08
C ILE A 79 -4.61 -4.12 11.59
N SER A 80 -4.33 -5.12 10.77
CA SER A 80 -3.22 -6.05 10.99
C SER A 80 -2.13 -5.82 9.95
N ILE A 81 -0.87 -6.00 10.37
CA ILE A 81 0.30 -5.75 9.52
C ILE A 81 1.16 -6.99 9.48
N VAL A 82 1.26 -7.56 8.28
CA VAL A 82 2.02 -8.76 7.99
C VAL A 82 3.33 -8.36 7.32
N GLY A 83 4.46 -8.56 8.00
CA GLY A 83 5.77 -8.03 7.59
C GLY A 83 6.07 -6.64 8.16
N SER A 84 5.77 -6.43 9.46
CA SER A 84 5.88 -5.14 10.15
C SER A 84 7.32 -4.59 10.23
N THR A 85 8.32 -5.46 10.18
CA THR A 85 9.75 -5.11 10.26
C THR A 85 10.38 -4.83 8.89
N GLY A 86 9.61 -4.96 7.79
CA GLY A 86 10.05 -4.58 6.44
C GLY A 86 9.74 -3.12 6.14
N SER A 87 10.30 -2.60 5.04
CA SER A 87 10.12 -1.19 4.64
C SER A 87 8.65 -0.73 4.58
N ILE A 88 7.76 -1.53 3.97
CA ILE A 88 6.32 -1.22 3.92
C ILE A 88 5.70 -1.26 5.32
N GLY A 89 6.09 -2.23 6.14
CA GLY A 89 5.57 -2.41 7.49
C GLY A 89 5.94 -1.26 8.43
N THR A 90 7.22 -0.86 8.45
CA THR A 90 7.71 0.23 9.28
C THR A 90 7.09 1.55 8.84
N GLN A 91 7.05 1.84 7.54
CA GLN A 91 6.40 3.06 7.02
C GLN A 91 4.91 3.10 7.33
N THR A 92 4.23 1.96 7.31
CA THR A 92 2.81 1.88 7.70
C THR A 92 2.67 2.21 9.18
N LEU A 93 3.53 1.67 10.03
CA LEU A 93 3.51 1.94 11.46
C LEU A 93 3.85 3.39 11.79
N ASP A 94 4.75 4.03 11.04
CA ASP A 94 5.04 5.47 11.18
C ASP A 94 3.77 6.31 10.95
N ILE A 95 3.01 6.01 9.90
CA ILE A 95 1.73 6.68 9.61
C ILE A 95 0.70 6.44 10.73
N VAL A 96 0.67 5.23 11.29
CA VAL A 96 -0.23 4.88 12.40
C VAL A 96 0.16 5.63 13.67
N ALA A 97 1.46 5.77 13.95
CA ALA A 97 1.97 6.55 15.07
C ALA A 97 1.61 8.05 14.94
N GLU A 98 1.60 8.59 13.73
CA GLU A 98 1.16 9.96 13.46
C GLU A 98 -0.38 10.15 13.52
N ASN A 99 -1.16 9.07 13.39
CA ASN A 99 -2.63 9.12 13.34
C ASN A 99 -3.30 8.08 14.28
N PRO A 100 -3.04 8.14 15.60
CA PRO A 100 -3.58 7.17 16.55
C PRO A 100 -5.11 7.26 16.73
N ASP A 101 -5.72 8.39 16.35
CA ASP A 101 -7.17 8.60 16.33
C ASP A 101 -7.87 7.84 15.20
N LYS A 102 -7.14 7.51 14.12
CA LYS A 102 -7.71 6.89 12.91
C LYS A 102 -7.39 5.41 12.78
N PHE A 103 -6.29 4.93 13.35
CA PHE A 103 -5.83 3.57 13.17
C PHE A 103 -5.44 2.92 14.49
N LYS A 104 -5.77 1.64 14.63
CA LYS A 104 -5.39 0.80 15.75
C LYS A 104 -4.75 -0.47 15.23
N VAL A 105 -3.54 -0.79 15.69
CA VAL A 105 -2.88 -2.05 15.33
C VAL A 105 -3.42 -3.16 16.23
N VAL A 106 -4.05 -4.17 15.64
CA VAL A 106 -4.56 -5.32 16.40
C VAL A 106 -3.60 -6.50 16.37
N ALA A 107 -2.89 -6.70 15.26
CA ALA A 107 -1.99 -7.83 15.10
C ALA A 107 -0.78 -7.50 14.23
N LEU A 108 0.40 -8.05 14.59
CA LEU A 108 1.66 -7.83 13.88
C LEU A 108 2.36 -9.16 13.56
N ALA A 109 2.89 -9.30 12.35
CA ALA A 109 3.75 -10.43 12.00
C ALA A 109 5.11 -9.95 11.50
N ALA A 110 6.19 -10.60 11.96
CA ALA A 110 7.56 -10.34 11.54
C ALA A 110 8.28 -11.60 11.04
N GLY A 111 9.38 -11.38 10.31
CA GLY A 111 10.22 -12.46 9.80
C GLY A 111 11.19 -12.98 10.87
N SER A 112 12.27 -12.23 11.10
CA SER A 112 13.38 -12.62 11.98
C SER A 112 13.92 -11.48 12.84
N ASN A 113 13.41 -10.25 12.70
CA ASN A 113 13.87 -9.11 13.49
C ASN A 113 13.05 -8.99 14.78
N VAL A 114 13.49 -9.70 15.82
CA VAL A 114 12.82 -9.77 17.13
C VAL A 114 12.91 -8.44 17.87
N THR A 115 14.08 -7.81 17.85
CA THR A 115 14.34 -6.57 18.59
C THR A 115 13.39 -5.47 18.15
N LEU A 116 13.27 -5.27 16.83
CA LEU A 116 12.38 -4.26 16.25
C LEU A 116 10.91 -4.62 16.51
N LEU A 117 10.54 -5.89 16.44
CA LEU A 117 9.18 -6.33 16.76
C LEU A 117 8.84 -6.04 18.23
N ALA A 118 9.76 -6.26 19.17
CA ALA A 118 9.54 -5.98 20.58
C ALA A 118 9.29 -4.47 20.83
N ASP A 119 10.05 -3.60 20.18
CA ASP A 119 9.84 -2.14 20.25
C ASP A 119 8.48 -1.71 19.66
N GLN A 120 8.08 -2.34 18.55
CA GLN A 120 6.74 -2.13 17.97
C GLN A 120 5.64 -2.58 18.93
N VAL A 121 5.80 -3.72 19.60
CA VAL A 121 4.82 -4.23 20.57
C VAL A 121 4.67 -3.28 21.76
N ARG A 122 5.78 -2.76 22.29
CA ARG A 122 5.77 -1.77 23.38
C ARG A 122 5.00 -0.49 23.02
N THR A 123 5.11 -0.07 21.76
CA THR A 123 4.52 1.17 21.27
C THR A 123 3.03 1.01 20.94
N PHE A 124 2.68 -0.03 20.19
CA PHE A 124 1.34 -0.19 19.62
C PHE A 124 0.43 -1.13 20.40
N LYS A 125 0.97 -1.92 21.33
CA LYS A 125 0.24 -2.87 22.18
C LYS A 125 -0.76 -3.73 21.38
N PRO A 126 -0.30 -4.49 20.37
CA PRO A 126 -1.17 -5.40 19.62
C PRO A 126 -1.68 -6.53 20.52
N GLN A 127 -2.78 -7.16 20.12
CA GLN A 127 -3.33 -8.33 20.83
C GLN A 127 -2.62 -9.62 20.41
N LEU A 128 -2.23 -9.73 19.14
CA LEU A 128 -1.62 -10.91 18.56
C LEU A 128 -0.32 -10.56 17.84
N ILE A 129 0.72 -11.36 18.07
CA ILE A 129 1.98 -11.28 17.32
C ILE A 129 2.40 -12.63 16.76
N ALA A 130 3.06 -12.59 15.60
CA ALA A 130 3.64 -13.78 15.00
C ALA A 130 5.08 -13.54 14.54
N VAL A 131 5.92 -14.55 14.74
CA VAL A 131 7.27 -14.58 14.21
C VAL A 131 7.43 -15.82 13.35
N ARG A 132 7.85 -15.63 12.11
CA ARG A 132 8.00 -16.73 11.15
C ARG A 132 9.08 -17.73 11.59
N ASN A 133 10.16 -17.26 12.21
CA ASN A 133 11.23 -18.13 12.70
C ASN A 133 10.93 -18.60 14.13
N GLU A 134 10.59 -19.88 14.28
CA GLU A 134 10.23 -20.50 15.56
C GLU A 134 11.38 -20.50 16.57
N SER A 135 12.63 -20.53 16.11
CA SER A 135 13.81 -20.53 16.98
C SER A 135 14.02 -19.20 17.72
N LEU A 136 13.37 -18.12 17.26
CA LEU A 136 13.51 -16.78 17.83
C LEU A 136 12.38 -16.44 18.82
N VAL A 137 11.48 -17.39 19.08
CA VAL A 137 10.29 -17.18 19.92
C VAL A 137 10.67 -17.00 21.38
N ASP A 138 11.68 -17.73 21.86
CA ASP A 138 12.13 -17.62 23.24
C ASP A 138 12.81 -16.27 23.49
N GLU A 139 13.66 -15.82 22.55
CA GLU A 139 14.26 -14.47 22.57
C GLU A 139 13.18 -13.37 22.55
N LEU A 140 12.11 -13.55 21.76
CA LEU A 140 10.99 -12.61 21.74
C LEU A 140 10.25 -12.56 23.08
N LYS A 141 10.01 -13.72 23.70
CA LYS A 141 9.34 -13.78 25.01
C LYS A 141 10.18 -13.11 26.09
N GLU A 142 11.51 -13.28 26.05
CA GLU A 142 12.43 -12.61 26.95
C GLU A 142 12.42 -11.09 26.73
N ALA A 143 12.49 -10.63 25.48
CA ALA A 143 12.42 -9.20 25.15
C ALA A 143 11.09 -8.53 25.56
N LEU A 144 10.01 -9.32 25.62
CA LEU A 144 8.67 -8.87 26.03
C LEU A 144 8.37 -9.15 27.51
N ALA A 145 9.32 -9.65 28.30
CA ALA A 145 9.11 -9.95 29.71
C ALA A 145 8.71 -8.71 30.52
N ASP A 146 9.22 -7.55 30.14
CA ASP A 146 9.00 -6.25 30.79
C ASP A 146 7.67 -5.56 30.40
N VAL A 147 6.92 -6.13 29.45
CA VAL A 147 5.68 -5.51 28.95
C VAL A 147 4.50 -5.91 29.83
N GLU A 148 3.75 -4.92 30.31
CA GLU A 148 2.57 -5.13 31.16
C GLU A 148 1.45 -5.92 30.45
N GLU A 149 1.20 -5.59 29.18
CA GLU A 149 0.20 -6.24 28.33
C GLU A 149 0.89 -7.23 27.39
N LYS A 150 0.86 -8.52 27.75
CA LYS A 150 1.48 -9.57 26.93
C LYS A 150 0.57 -9.95 25.77
N PRO A 151 0.99 -9.75 24.51
CA PRO A 151 0.25 -10.25 23.37
C PRO A 151 0.30 -11.77 23.30
N GLU A 152 -0.68 -12.37 22.63
CA GLU A 152 -0.61 -13.77 22.22
C GLU A 152 0.49 -13.93 21.16
N ILE A 153 1.37 -14.91 21.33
CA ILE A 153 2.50 -15.16 20.42
C ILE A 153 2.27 -16.48 19.70
N ILE A 154 2.07 -16.43 18.38
CA ILE A 154 1.94 -17.62 17.54
C ILE A 154 3.18 -17.77 16.65
N PRO A 155 3.98 -18.83 16.85
CA PRO A 155 5.20 -19.02 16.07
C PRO A 155 4.93 -19.64 14.69
N GLY A 156 5.90 -19.50 13.80
CA GLY A 156 5.91 -20.17 12.51
C GLY A 156 5.05 -19.51 11.43
N GLU A 157 4.91 -20.18 10.28
CA GLU A 157 4.12 -19.67 9.16
C GLU A 157 2.61 -19.62 9.49
N GLN A 158 2.13 -20.48 10.39
CA GLN A 158 0.74 -20.49 10.83
C GLN A 158 0.37 -19.19 11.57
N GLY A 159 1.24 -18.70 12.45
CA GLY A 159 1.00 -17.42 13.13
C GLY A 159 0.88 -16.25 12.17
N VAL A 160 1.65 -16.24 11.08
CA VAL A 160 1.55 -15.20 10.04
C VAL A 160 0.17 -15.21 9.37
N VAL A 161 -0.40 -16.40 9.14
CA VAL A 161 -1.76 -16.55 8.60
C VAL A 161 -2.81 -16.10 9.62
N GLU A 162 -2.62 -16.43 10.90
CA GLU A 162 -3.56 -16.04 11.96
C GLU A 162 -3.61 -14.52 12.17
N VAL A 163 -2.45 -13.85 12.16
CA VAL A 163 -2.36 -12.38 12.16
C VAL A 163 -3.13 -11.77 11.00
N ALA A 164 -3.06 -12.40 9.83
CA ALA A 164 -3.78 -11.95 8.64
C ALA A 164 -5.29 -12.18 8.78
N ARG A 165 -5.71 -13.28 9.42
CA ARG A 165 -7.12 -13.67 9.63
C ARG A 165 -7.76 -13.09 10.89
N HIS A 166 -7.02 -12.29 11.67
CA HIS A 166 -7.48 -11.80 12.96
C HIS A 166 -8.92 -11.23 12.88
N PRO A 167 -9.86 -11.69 13.73
CA PRO A 167 -11.29 -11.38 13.57
C PRO A 167 -11.59 -9.89 13.68
N ASP A 168 -10.84 -9.17 14.50
CA ASP A 168 -11.02 -7.72 14.67
C ASP A 168 -10.36 -6.89 13.55
N ALA A 169 -9.46 -7.49 12.76
CA ALA A 169 -8.81 -6.76 11.69
C ALA A 169 -9.81 -6.48 10.56
N VAL A 170 -9.97 -5.22 10.22
CA VAL A 170 -10.79 -4.77 9.09
C VAL A 170 -9.95 -4.71 7.81
N SER A 171 -8.67 -4.40 7.96
CA SER A 171 -7.75 -4.26 6.83
C SER A 171 -6.42 -4.91 7.18
N VAL A 172 -5.86 -5.61 6.19
CA VAL A 172 -4.57 -6.29 6.32
C VAL A 172 -3.57 -5.62 5.40
N VAL A 173 -2.47 -5.16 5.96
CA VAL A 173 -1.35 -4.61 5.20
C VAL A 173 -0.29 -5.70 5.08
N THR A 174 0.06 -6.07 3.85
CA THR A 174 1.10 -7.08 3.57
C THR A 174 2.35 -6.42 3.04
N GLY A 175 3.41 -6.42 3.86
CA GLY A 175 4.79 -6.03 3.53
C GLY A 175 5.71 -7.21 3.20
N ILE A 176 5.21 -8.44 3.15
CA ILE A 176 6.01 -9.62 2.78
C ILE A 176 6.39 -9.56 1.29
N VAL A 177 7.67 -9.77 1.02
CA VAL A 177 8.24 -9.79 -0.33
C VAL A 177 8.03 -11.14 -1.03
N GLY A 178 7.78 -11.09 -2.35
CA GLY A 178 7.72 -12.27 -3.22
C GLY A 178 6.53 -13.21 -2.99
N CYS A 179 6.70 -14.47 -3.42
CA CYS A 179 5.64 -15.48 -3.36
C CYS A 179 5.23 -15.86 -1.92
N ALA A 180 6.04 -15.53 -0.92
CA ALA A 180 5.71 -15.78 0.48
C ALA A 180 4.43 -15.05 0.92
N GLY A 181 4.12 -13.89 0.32
CA GLY A 181 2.87 -13.17 0.60
C GLY A 181 1.61 -13.80 -0.01
N LEU A 182 1.74 -14.71 -0.99
CA LEU A 182 0.58 -15.34 -1.63
C LEU A 182 -0.12 -16.32 -0.71
N LYS A 183 0.63 -17.07 0.12
CA LYS A 183 0.06 -17.98 1.12
C LYS A 183 -0.88 -17.27 2.08
N VAL A 184 -0.55 -16.03 2.44
CA VAL A 184 -1.38 -15.20 3.31
C VAL A 184 -2.65 -14.77 2.57
N LYS A 185 -2.50 -14.32 1.32
CA LYS A 185 -3.64 -13.87 0.48
C LYS A 185 -4.62 -14.99 0.11
N SER A 186 -4.16 -16.22 -0.08
CA SER A 186 -5.01 -17.37 -0.45
C SER A 186 -5.91 -17.87 0.69
N GLN A 187 -5.78 -17.28 1.87
CA GLN A 187 -6.50 -17.68 3.08
C GLN A 187 -7.62 -16.67 3.42
N PHE A 188 -7.87 -15.67 2.57
CA PHE A 188 -8.99 -14.74 2.70
C PHE A 188 -10.17 -15.15 1.82
#